data_AF-A0A010SMG6-F1
#
_entry.id   AF-A0A010SMG6-F1
#
_cell.length_a   1.000
_cell.length_b   1.000
_cell.length_c   1.000
_cell.angle_alpha   90.00
_cell.angle_beta   90.00
_cell.angle_gamma   90.00
#
_symmetry.space_group_name_H-M   'P 1'
#
loop_
_entity.id
_entity.type
_entity.pdbx_description
1 polymer ?
#
loop_
_entity_poly.entity_id
_entity_poly.type
_entity_poly.pdbx_seq_one_letter_code
_entity_poly.pdbx_strand_id
1 'polypeptide(L)'
;MPLMAYDPSLGMPVYILNTTFKDMDQGWAFYSYALGDDSDPNKRGDESQRKFLYLGKRPPALLPVAQIKESHDLALDPEAVDTGGVTAVVPPYRAMSVGDKVTFEWQGYDKFGVPEDDAHTVKIDLIDKHLGQPLEFNVPRSEFNFIRGGHAQFSYKVEYANGQGPSDSEFQLVKIVAPTSPLLPEIKIKGHSGGPIDPGRFPKGLTLQIQPVPPGIQHGDGVLMYWMGTKSVIRSMQVDRSTLDSDVLEFHLEPEWLLGNVGGKVKVSYQYASVGASESGTPLTLDVRASQKLPAPLVEGVTSEGPNMGWIAASTNGAYVIIPDAVTIGPDVRVEVHWMGHPHNGQVVVKEPVAGSPRRFKIPSTAIPSNMATPLQPEKRFDVFYKLIPLGESDGQPSDEAFNLRIDPTPSSLYPLVECEEATGTGQVSLSALGPAGAAVRIGGGVFDLCTPRPAPVQGK
;
A
#
# COMPACT_ATOMS: atom_id res chain seq x y z
N MET A 1 28.13 16.39 -47.63
CA MET A 1 28.58 17.74 -47.22
C MET A 1 30.10 17.72 -47.15
N PRO A 2 30.81 18.81 -47.49
CA PRO A 2 32.26 18.85 -47.37
C PRO A 2 32.62 18.90 -45.88
N LEU A 3 33.31 17.87 -45.40
CA LEU A 3 33.79 17.76 -44.02
C LEU A 3 34.97 18.72 -43.88
N MET A 4 34.82 19.81 -43.13
CA MET A 4 35.98 20.54 -42.62
C MET A 4 36.60 19.79 -41.45
N ALA A 5 37.91 19.98 -41.30
CA ALA A 5 38.75 19.24 -40.37
C ALA A 5 38.22 19.28 -38.93
N TYR A 6 38.34 18.14 -38.27
CA TYR A 6 38.05 17.94 -36.84
C TYR A 6 38.77 19.00 -35.98
N ASP A 7 38.01 19.68 -35.13
CA ASP A 7 38.53 20.58 -34.09
C ASP A 7 38.59 19.81 -32.75
N PRO A 8 39.76 19.66 -32.10
CA PRO A 8 39.86 18.93 -30.82
C PRO A 8 39.06 19.55 -29.67
N SER A 9 38.72 20.84 -29.75
CA SER A 9 37.98 21.60 -28.74
C SER A 9 36.49 21.71 -29.03
N LEU A 10 36.07 21.63 -30.30
CA LEU A 10 34.68 21.79 -30.74
C LEU A 10 34.08 20.53 -31.40
N GLY A 11 34.89 19.51 -31.67
CA GLY A 11 34.51 18.30 -32.39
C GLY A 11 34.43 18.50 -33.91
N MET A 12 33.64 17.66 -34.58
CA MET A 12 33.30 17.83 -36.00
C MET A 12 32.03 18.68 -36.11
N PRO A 13 32.09 19.91 -36.66
CA PRO A 13 30.91 20.73 -36.81
C PRO A 13 29.97 20.15 -37.87
N VAL A 14 28.71 19.95 -37.50
CA VAL A 14 27.64 19.55 -38.42
C VAL A 14 26.72 20.74 -38.65
N TYR A 15 26.63 21.17 -39.91
CA TYR A 15 25.76 22.26 -40.31
C TYR A 15 24.45 21.71 -40.87
N ILE A 16 23.34 22.01 -40.20
CA ILE A 16 21.99 21.67 -40.66
C ILE A 16 21.37 22.96 -41.22
N LEU A 17 20.78 22.86 -42.41
CA LEU A 17 20.17 24.02 -43.06
C LEU A 17 18.98 24.53 -42.24
N ASN A 18 18.87 25.86 -42.14
CA ASN A 18 17.78 26.49 -41.39
C ASN A 18 16.39 26.14 -41.98
N THR A 19 16.30 25.85 -43.27
CA THR A 19 15.06 25.37 -43.92
C THR A 19 14.58 24.05 -43.30
N THR A 20 15.49 23.12 -43.01
CA THR A 20 15.18 21.85 -42.35
C THR A 20 14.60 22.06 -40.95
N PHE A 21 15.08 23.06 -40.21
CA PHE A 21 14.53 23.38 -38.89
C PHE A 21 13.18 24.08 -38.95
N LYS A 22 12.95 24.94 -39.95
CA LYS A 22 11.67 25.64 -40.13
C LYS A 22 10.53 24.68 -40.46
N ASP A 23 10.79 23.65 -41.26
CA ASP A 23 9.79 22.64 -41.62
C ASP A 23 9.46 21.69 -40.44
N MET A 24 10.27 21.72 -39.38
CA MET A 24 10.14 20.89 -38.17
C MET A 24 9.81 21.73 -36.92
N ASP A 25 9.35 22.97 -37.08
CA ASP A 25 8.93 23.82 -35.95
C ASP A 25 7.83 23.12 -35.13
N GLN A 26 7.95 23.21 -33.81
CA GLN A 26 7.17 22.49 -32.80
C GLN A 26 7.34 20.97 -32.78
N GLY A 27 8.28 20.43 -33.57
CA GLY A 27 8.54 19.00 -33.68
C GLY A 27 9.67 18.49 -32.78
N TRP A 28 9.91 17.19 -32.87
CA TRP A 28 11.06 16.52 -32.26
C TRP A 28 12.03 16.08 -33.35
N ALA A 29 13.31 16.31 -33.11
CA ALA A 29 14.40 15.72 -33.88
C ALA A 29 15.29 14.88 -32.97
N PHE A 30 16.08 14.01 -33.57
CA PHE A 30 17.21 13.42 -32.88
C PHE A 30 18.47 13.53 -33.74
N TYR A 31 19.61 13.59 -33.06
CA TYR A 31 20.92 13.56 -33.68
C TYR A 31 21.67 12.32 -33.21
N SER A 32 22.22 11.60 -34.17
CA SER A 32 23.19 10.52 -33.99
C SER A 32 24.16 10.54 -35.17
N TYR A 33 25.35 9.97 -34.98
CA TYR A 33 26.34 9.82 -36.02
C TYR A 33 26.85 8.38 -36.06
N ALA A 34 27.30 7.93 -37.23
CA ALA A 34 28.00 6.66 -37.40
C ALA A 34 29.26 6.93 -38.22
N LEU A 35 30.35 6.22 -37.90
CA LEU A 35 31.57 6.31 -38.71
C LEU A 35 31.35 5.52 -40.01
N GLY A 36 31.54 6.18 -41.16
CA GLY A 36 31.53 5.52 -42.47
C GLY A 36 32.84 4.79 -42.74
N ASP A 37 32.80 3.78 -43.60
CA ASP A 37 33.99 3.19 -44.19
C ASP A 37 34.54 4.13 -45.28
N ASP A 38 35.83 4.49 -45.23
CA ASP A 38 36.47 5.38 -46.21
C ASP A 38 36.36 4.84 -47.65
N SER A 39 36.19 3.52 -47.80
CA SER A 39 36.06 2.84 -49.09
C SER A 39 34.62 2.73 -49.62
N ASP A 40 33.60 2.90 -48.75
CA ASP A 40 32.19 2.93 -49.14
C ASP A 40 31.37 3.80 -48.18
N PRO A 41 31.00 5.03 -48.57
CA PRO A 41 30.26 5.96 -47.73
C PRO A 41 28.82 5.49 -47.41
N ASN A 42 28.31 4.43 -48.05
CA ASN A 42 27.02 3.82 -47.71
C ASN A 42 27.14 2.75 -46.61
N LYS A 43 28.35 2.28 -46.33
CA LYS A 43 28.62 1.31 -45.27
C LYS A 43 28.87 2.06 -43.96
N ARG A 44 27.86 2.07 -43.11
CA ARG A 44 27.88 2.74 -41.80
C ARG A 44 28.29 1.73 -40.72
N GLY A 45 29.24 2.12 -39.87
CA GLY A 45 29.55 1.43 -38.62
C GLY A 45 28.47 1.66 -37.55
N ASP A 46 28.80 1.34 -36.30
CA ASP A 46 27.86 1.46 -35.19
C ASP A 46 27.39 2.91 -34.99
N GLU A 47 26.07 3.06 -34.82
CA GLU A 47 25.43 4.35 -34.58
C GLU A 47 25.69 4.80 -33.13
N SER A 48 26.04 6.07 -32.95
CA SER A 48 26.15 6.69 -31.62
C SER A 48 24.80 6.69 -30.91
N GLN A 49 24.81 6.92 -29.58
CA GLN A 49 23.56 7.20 -28.87
C GLN A 49 22.82 8.40 -29.48
N ARG A 50 21.49 8.28 -29.55
CA ARG A 50 20.62 9.35 -30.03
C ARG A 50 20.46 10.43 -28.97
N LYS A 51 20.63 11.68 -29.39
CA LYS A 51 20.26 12.87 -28.60
C LYS A 51 18.97 13.44 -29.17
N PHE A 52 17.90 13.37 -28.40
CA PHE A 52 16.61 13.97 -28.76
C PHE A 52 16.62 15.46 -28.41
N LEU A 53 16.06 16.26 -29.31
CA LEU A 53 15.97 17.71 -29.19
C LEU A 53 14.63 18.19 -29.75
N TYR A 54 14.01 19.10 -29.01
CA TYR A 54 12.79 19.78 -29.44
C TYR A 54 13.16 20.97 -30.34
N LEU A 55 12.47 21.14 -31.46
CA LEU A 55 12.70 22.19 -32.43
C LEU A 55 11.56 23.21 -32.35
N GLY A 56 11.88 24.45 -31.99
CA GLY A 56 10.89 25.55 -31.87
C GLY A 56 10.92 26.23 -30.50
N LYS A 57 10.21 27.37 -30.38
CA LYS A 57 9.93 27.99 -29.09
C LYS A 57 8.80 27.17 -28.46
N ARG A 58 9.07 26.51 -27.32
CA ARG A 58 7.99 25.89 -26.55
C ARG A 58 6.91 26.97 -26.33
N PRO A 59 5.62 26.69 -26.59
CA PRO A 59 4.56 27.55 -26.05
C PRO A 59 4.90 27.81 -24.58
N PRO A 60 4.72 29.03 -24.04
CA PRO A 60 4.82 29.20 -22.60
C PRO A 60 3.89 28.14 -21.99
N ALA A 61 4.49 27.16 -21.31
CA ALA A 61 3.71 26.13 -20.66
C ALA A 61 3.04 26.85 -19.50
N LEU A 62 1.76 27.18 -19.69
CA LEU A 62 0.93 27.67 -18.61
C LEU A 62 0.98 26.65 -17.47
N LEU A 63 0.88 27.15 -16.25
CA LEU A 63 0.85 26.27 -15.10
C LEU A 63 -0.43 25.40 -15.14
N PRO A 64 -0.41 24.19 -14.55
CA PRO A 64 -1.59 23.32 -14.51
C PRO A 64 -2.82 24.03 -13.93
N VAL A 65 -4.01 23.60 -14.33
CA VAL A 65 -5.28 24.17 -13.85
C VAL A 65 -5.44 23.99 -12.33
N ALA A 66 -6.14 24.93 -11.69
CA ALA A 66 -6.64 24.72 -10.34
C ALA A 66 -7.80 23.70 -10.36
N GLN A 67 -8.14 23.13 -9.20
CA GLN A 67 -9.25 22.18 -9.05
C GLN A 67 -10.26 22.70 -8.03
N ILE A 68 -11.55 22.42 -8.22
CA ILE A 68 -12.58 22.70 -7.21
C ILE A 68 -12.95 21.38 -6.54
N LYS A 69 -12.61 21.25 -5.26
CA LYS A 69 -12.76 20.02 -4.47
C LYS A 69 -14.19 19.48 -4.48
N GLU A 70 -15.18 20.37 -4.43
CA GLU A 70 -16.60 20.03 -4.39
C GLU A 70 -17.22 19.81 -5.79
N SER A 71 -16.43 19.97 -6.87
CA SER A 71 -16.91 19.76 -8.24
C SER A 71 -16.64 18.34 -8.76
N HIS A 72 -17.41 17.95 -9.76
CA HIS A 72 -17.21 16.72 -10.53
C HIS A 72 -17.65 16.95 -11.97
N ASP A 73 -16.91 16.43 -12.96
CA ASP A 73 -17.24 16.57 -14.39
C ASP A 73 -17.41 18.05 -14.82
N LEU A 74 -16.55 18.92 -14.28
CA LEU A 74 -16.64 20.37 -14.46
C LEU A 74 -18.04 20.94 -14.15
N ALA A 75 -18.73 20.32 -13.21
CA ALA A 75 -20.01 20.75 -12.70
C ALA A 75 -19.95 20.85 -11.17
N LEU A 76 -20.53 21.93 -10.65
CA LEU A 76 -20.66 22.20 -9.24
C LEU A 76 -22.15 22.31 -8.90
N ASP A 77 -22.64 21.36 -8.11
CA ASP A 77 -24.00 21.39 -7.60
C ASP A 77 -24.11 22.40 -6.44
N PRO A 78 -24.74 23.57 -6.63
CA PRO A 78 -24.88 24.55 -5.56
C PRO A 78 -25.70 24.00 -4.38
N GLU A 79 -26.58 23.02 -4.58
CA GLU A 79 -27.39 22.45 -3.49
C GLU A 79 -26.62 21.43 -2.64
N ALA A 80 -25.55 20.83 -3.18
CA ALA A 80 -24.70 19.88 -2.46
C ALA A 80 -23.59 20.57 -1.65
N VAL A 81 -23.33 21.85 -1.92
CA VAL A 81 -22.32 22.65 -1.20
C VAL A 81 -22.91 23.15 0.11
N ASP A 82 -22.09 23.26 1.16
CA ASP A 82 -22.50 23.85 2.43
C ASP A 82 -22.55 25.39 2.38
N THR A 83 -22.74 26.03 3.54
CA THR A 83 -22.79 27.51 3.62
C THR A 83 -21.41 28.17 3.51
N GLY A 84 -20.32 27.42 3.71
CA GLY A 84 -18.95 27.92 3.67
C GLY A 84 -18.45 28.23 2.25
N GLY A 85 -19.01 27.56 1.25
CA GLY A 85 -18.61 27.71 -0.15
C GLY A 85 -17.82 26.51 -0.65
N VAL A 86 -16.95 26.73 -1.64
CA VAL A 86 -16.11 25.69 -2.22
C VAL A 86 -14.63 25.99 -2.02
N THR A 87 -13.82 24.93 -2.04
CA THR A 87 -12.37 25.02 -1.90
C THR A 87 -11.73 24.86 -3.28
N ALA A 88 -11.13 25.93 -3.79
CA ALA A 88 -10.23 25.86 -4.93
C ALA A 88 -8.83 25.43 -4.47
N VAL A 89 -8.25 24.45 -5.14
CA VAL A 89 -6.97 23.86 -4.79
C VAL A 89 -6.01 24.00 -5.95
N VAL A 90 -4.87 24.66 -5.68
CA VAL A 90 -3.77 24.81 -6.63
C VAL A 90 -2.68 23.79 -6.27
N PRO A 91 -2.36 22.84 -7.17
CA PRO A 91 -1.25 21.92 -6.96
C PRO A 91 0.10 22.66 -6.80
N PRO A 92 1.07 22.10 -6.05
CA PRO A 92 2.37 22.73 -5.90
C PRO A 92 3.09 22.83 -7.25
N TYR A 93 3.64 24.01 -7.55
CA TYR A 93 4.46 24.24 -8.74
C TYR A 93 5.95 24.07 -8.44
N ARG A 94 6.74 23.70 -9.45
CA ARG A 94 8.14 23.25 -9.26
C ARG A 94 9.08 24.31 -8.67
N ALA A 95 8.84 25.58 -8.96
CA ALA A 95 9.66 26.70 -8.49
C ALA A 95 9.15 27.33 -7.18
N MET A 96 8.18 26.69 -6.51
CA MET A 96 7.53 27.23 -5.31
C MET A 96 8.55 27.59 -4.23
N SER A 97 8.53 28.87 -3.84
CA SER A 97 9.49 29.46 -2.92
C SER A 97 8.80 30.38 -1.91
N VAL A 98 9.41 30.55 -0.73
CA VAL A 98 8.95 31.52 0.26
C VAL A 98 8.99 32.92 -0.33
N GLY A 99 7.92 33.69 -0.08
CA GLY A 99 7.76 35.05 -0.58
C GLY A 99 7.09 35.13 -1.95
N ASP A 100 6.91 34.02 -2.67
CA ASP A 100 6.06 34.02 -3.87
C ASP A 100 4.65 34.45 -3.51
N LYS A 101 3.95 35.09 -4.45
CA LYS A 101 2.57 35.53 -4.26
C LYS A 101 1.68 34.81 -5.26
N VAL A 102 0.74 34.02 -4.76
CA VAL A 102 -0.19 33.27 -5.61
C VAL A 102 -1.56 33.91 -5.50
N THR A 103 -2.09 34.35 -6.62
CA THR A 103 -3.42 34.99 -6.72
C THR A 103 -4.34 34.05 -7.49
N PHE A 104 -5.40 33.59 -6.85
CA PHE A 104 -6.50 32.85 -7.47
C PHE A 104 -7.62 33.82 -7.85
N GLU A 105 -8.20 33.63 -9.03
CA GLU A 105 -9.28 34.45 -9.58
C GLU A 105 -10.45 33.56 -10.02
N TRP A 106 -11.67 34.01 -9.72
CA TRP A 106 -12.93 33.39 -10.10
C TRP A 106 -13.87 34.44 -10.71
N GLN A 107 -14.24 34.25 -11.97
CA GLN A 107 -15.20 35.09 -12.68
C GLN A 107 -16.49 34.30 -12.92
N GLY A 108 -17.59 34.78 -12.33
CA GLY A 108 -18.92 34.21 -12.54
C GLY A 108 -19.59 34.73 -13.82
N TYR A 109 -20.38 33.88 -14.46
CA TYR A 109 -21.26 34.20 -15.58
C TYR A 109 -22.64 33.60 -15.34
N ASP A 110 -23.68 34.41 -15.49
CA ASP A 110 -25.06 33.95 -15.34
C ASP A 110 -25.47 32.96 -16.45
N LYS A 111 -26.72 32.46 -16.37
CA LYS A 111 -27.26 31.51 -17.37
C LYS A 111 -27.38 32.07 -18.80
N PHE A 112 -27.25 33.39 -18.96
CA PHE A 112 -27.25 34.08 -20.26
C PHE A 112 -25.83 34.42 -20.74
N GLY A 113 -24.80 34.10 -19.95
CA GLY A 113 -23.41 34.39 -20.25
C GLY A 113 -22.99 35.82 -19.93
N VAL A 114 -23.77 36.54 -19.11
CA VAL A 114 -23.40 37.88 -18.63
C VAL A 114 -22.44 37.72 -17.45
N PRO A 115 -21.24 38.33 -17.49
CA PRO A 115 -20.30 38.28 -16.37
C PRO A 115 -20.85 39.05 -15.18
N GLU A 116 -20.60 38.56 -13.97
CA GLU A 116 -20.71 39.35 -12.75
C GLU A 116 -19.74 40.54 -12.79
N ASP A 117 -20.12 41.66 -12.16
CA ASP A 117 -19.38 42.93 -12.27
C ASP A 117 -17.93 42.83 -11.78
N ASP A 118 -17.69 42.05 -10.72
CA ASP A 118 -16.38 41.88 -10.10
C ASP A 118 -15.99 40.39 -10.03
N ALA A 119 -14.75 40.08 -10.40
CA ALA A 119 -14.16 38.76 -10.17
C ALA A 119 -13.75 38.59 -8.70
N HIS A 120 -14.06 37.44 -8.11
CA HIS A 120 -13.58 37.08 -6.77
C HIS A 120 -12.11 36.72 -6.83
N THR A 121 -11.29 37.43 -6.05
CA THR A 121 -9.83 37.26 -6.05
C THR A 121 -9.32 37.00 -4.65
N VAL A 122 -8.49 35.96 -4.49
CA VAL A 122 -7.85 35.61 -3.21
C VAL A 122 -6.35 35.47 -3.40
N LYS A 123 -5.57 36.07 -2.50
CA LYS A 123 -4.11 36.10 -2.58
C LYS A 123 -3.49 35.41 -1.37
N ILE A 124 -2.48 34.57 -1.60
CA ILE A 124 -1.64 33.97 -0.57
C ILE A 124 -0.19 34.38 -0.80
N ASP A 125 0.44 34.93 0.24
CA ASP A 125 1.89 35.12 0.30
C ASP A 125 2.53 33.85 0.89
N LEU A 126 3.46 33.25 0.15
CA LEU A 126 4.02 31.94 0.52
C LEU A 126 5.01 32.03 1.68
N ILE A 127 4.92 31.07 2.60
CA ILE A 127 5.79 30.88 3.76
C ILE A 127 6.21 29.41 3.84
N ASP A 128 7.12 29.05 4.73
CA ASP A 128 7.71 27.69 4.82
C ASP A 128 6.66 26.57 4.84
N LYS A 129 5.53 26.75 5.56
CA LYS A 129 4.47 25.72 5.66
C LYS A 129 3.79 25.40 4.32
N HIS A 130 3.88 26.29 3.34
CA HIS A 130 3.25 26.11 2.02
C HIS A 130 4.13 25.35 1.04
N LEU A 131 5.44 25.25 1.29
CA LEU A 131 6.38 24.68 0.32
C LEU A 131 6.06 23.20 0.04
N GLY A 132 5.89 22.90 -1.25
CA GLY A 132 5.54 21.56 -1.71
C GLY A 132 4.13 21.09 -1.32
N GLN A 133 3.31 21.95 -0.71
CA GLN A 133 1.93 21.65 -0.34
C GLN A 133 0.96 22.25 -1.37
N PRO A 134 -0.19 21.62 -1.62
CA PRO A 134 -1.29 22.26 -2.32
C PRO A 134 -1.74 23.53 -1.59
N LEU A 135 -2.10 24.56 -2.35
CA LEU A 135 -2.65 25.81 -1.81
C LEU A 135 -4.17 25.77 -1.88
N GLU A 136 -4.84 26.16 -0.81
CA GLU A 136 -6.30 26.17 -0.70
C GLU A 136 -6.83 27.61 -0.68
N PHE A 137 -7.79 27.92 -1.55
CA PHE A 137 -8.46 29.20 -1.67
C PHE A 137 -9.96 29.01 -1.48
N ASN A 138 -10.57 29.77 -0.58
CA ASN A 138 -12.02 29.70 -0.37
C ASN A 138 -12.75 30.55 -1.41
N VAL A 139 -13.74 29.96 -2.07
CA VAL A 139 -14.71 30.66 -2.91
C VAL A 139 -16.05 30.62 -2.18
N PRO A 140 -16.46 31.73 -1.54
CA PRO A 140 -17.68 31.78 -0.75
C PRO A 140 -18.93 31.43 -1.59
N ARG A 141 -19.97 30.93 -0.92
CA ARG A 141 -21.24 30.61 -1.58
C ARG A 141 -21.87 31.79 -2.32
N SER A 142 -21.64 33.03 -1.87
CA SER A 142 -22.12 34.24 -2.55
C SER A 142 -21.68 34.33 -4.01
N GLU A 143 -20.46 33.85 -4.31
CA GLU A 143 -19.84 33.99 -5.64
C GLU A 143 -20.46 33.10 -6.71
N PHE A 144 -21.24 32.10 -6.32
CA PHE A 144 -21.88 31.18 -7.26
C PHE A 144 -23.39 31.00 -7.05
N ASN A 145 -23.98 31.65 -6.04
CA ASN A 145 -25.42 31.51 -5.78
C ASN A 145 -26.29 32.28 -6.79
N PHE A 146 -25.77 33.35 -7.39
CA PHE A 146 -26.50 34.18 -8.37
C PHE A 146 -26.37 33.67 -9.80
N ILE A 147 -25.31 32.90 -10.08
CA ILE A 147 -25.00 32.33 -11.40
C ILE A 147 -25.48 30.88 -11.56
N ARG A 148 -26.52 30.47 -10.82
CA ARG A 148 -27.13 29.13 -10.94
C ARG A 148 -27.60 28.86 -12.37
N GLY A 149 -27.21 27.72 -12.92
CA GLY A 149 -27.45 27.37 -14.33
C GLY A 149 -26.53 28.09 -15.33
N GLY A 150 -25.65 28.97 -14.85
CA GLY A 150 -24.54 29.55 -15.60
C GLY A 150 -23.24 28.78 -15.40
N HIS A 151 -22.12 29.50 -15.40
CA HIS A 151 -20.79 28.92 -15.23
C HIS A 151 -19.83 29.92 -14.57
N ALA A 152 -18.69 29.43 -14.12
CA ALA A 152 -17.58 30.26 -13.70
C ALA A 152 -16.29 29.86 -14.43
N GLN A 153 -15.43 30.85 -14.66
CA GLN A 153 -14.08 30.66 -15.14
C GLN A 153 -13.11 30.98 -14.01
N PHE A 154 -12.06 30.18 -13.86
CA PHE A 154 -11.08 30.40 -12.82
C PHE A 154 -9.67 30.02 -13.25
N SER A 155 -8.69 30.72 -12.68
CA SER A 155 -7.26 30.54 -12.93
C SER A 155 -6.47 31.07 -11.75
N TYR A 156 -5.16 30.87 -11.76
CA TYR A 156 -4.25 31.51 -10.82
C TYR A 156 -3.01 32.05 -11.50
N LYS A 157 -2.36 32.99 -10.81
CA LYS A 157 -1.12 33.62 -11.22
C LYS A 157 -0.09 33.55 -10.09
N VAL A 158 1.15 33.26 -10.45
CA VAL A 158 2.29 33.25 -9.53
C VAL A 158 3.21 34.43 -9.83
N GLU A 159 3.39 35.30 -8.84
CA GLU A 159 4.40 36.37 -8.84
C GLU A 159 5.59 35.90 -7.99
N TYR A 160 6.76 35.74 -8.60
CA TYR A 160 7.91 35.15 -7.93
C TYR A 160 8.63 36.15 -7.02
N ALA A 161 9.08 35.69 -5.84
CA ALA A 161 9.81 36.51 -4.87
C ALA A 161 11.10 37.12 -5.45
N ASN A 162 11.71 36.44 -6.41
CA ASN A 162 12.95 36.87 -7.07
C ASN A 162 12.74 38.01 -8.08
N GLY A 163 11.49 38.46 -8.28
CA GLY A 163 11.15 39.54 -9.21
C GLY A 163 11.22 39.16 -10.69
N GLN A 164 11.34 37.87 -11.02
CA GLN A 164 11.16 37.39 -12.39
C GLN A 164 9.69 37.55 -12.82
N GLY A 165 9.47 37.57 -14.14
CA GLY A 165 8.13 37.71 -14.72
C GLY A 165 7.16 36.64 -14.19
N PRO A 166 5.87 36.97 -14.06
CA PRO A 166 4.90 36.06 -13.50
C PRO A 166 4.66 34.85 -14.42
N SER A 167 4.10 33.78 -13.84
CA SER A 167 3.52 32.68 -14.61
C SER A 167 2.03 32.60 -14.37
N ASP A 168 1.27 32.45 -15.45
CA ASP A 168 -0.16 32.24 -15.43
C ASP A 168 -0.48 30.74 -15.54
N SER A 169 -1.57 30.32 -14.92
CA SER A 169 -2.13 28.99 -15.13
C SER A 169 -3.00 28.93 -16.38
N GLU A 170 -3.27 27.72 -16.84
CA GLU A 170 -4.42 27.47 -17.70
C GLU A 170 -5.71 27.86 -16.96
N PHE A 171 -6.71 28.35 -17.70
CA PHE A 171 -8.03 28.60 -17.13
C PHE A 171 -8.88 27.33 -17.17
N GLN A 172 -9.81 27.23 -16.22
CA GLN A 172 -10.79 26.15 -16.18
C GLN A 172 -12.19 26.74 -16.11
N LEU A 173 -13.16 26.03 -16.69
CA LEU A 173 -14.57 26.36 -16.60
C LEU A 173 -15.29 25.33 -15.74
N VAL A 174 -16.17 25.80 -14.85
CA VAL A 174 -17.10 24.95 -14.08
C VAL A 174 -18.53 25.43 -14.29
N LYS A 175 -19.44 24.53 -14.61
CA LYS A 175 -20.88 24.79 -14.74
C LYS A 175 -21.53 24.76 -13.37
N ILE A 176 -22.43 25.69 -13.08
CA ILE A 176 -23.13 25.76 -11.78
C ILE A 176 -24.44 24.98 -11.86
N VAL A 177 -24.30 23.66 -11.98
CA VAL A 177 -25.36 22.66 -12.12
C VAL A 177 -24.93 21.35 -11.46
N ALA A 178 -25.90 20.47 -11.17
CA ALA A 178 -25.57 19.13 -10.70
C ALA A 178 -24.79 18.32 -11.76
N PRO A 179 -23.72 17.60 -11.37
CA PRO A 179 -22.97 16.76 -12.29
C PRO A 179 -23.83 15.58 -12.79
N THR A 180 -23.63 15.17 -14.05
CA THR A 180 -24.39 14.07 -14.65
C THR A 180 -23.57 12.79 -14.84
N SER A 181 -22.25 12.91 -14.88
CA SER A 181 -21.37 11.77 -15.06
C SER A 181 -21.19 10.97 -13.76
N PRO A 182 -20.96 9.65 -13.84
CA PRO A 182 -20.66 8.84 -12.67
C PRO A 182 -19.27 9.20 -12.12
N LEU A 183 -19.13 9.12 -10.79
CA LEU A 183 -17.83 9.23 -10.14
C LEU A 183 -16.89 8.13 -10.60
N LEU A 184 -15.59 8.44 -10.58
CA LEU A 184 -14.53 7.46 -10.83
C LEU A 184 -14.51 6.38 -9.72
N PRO A 185 -13.81 5.25 -9.95
CA PRO A 185 -13.66 4.20 -8.94
C PRO A 185 -13.10 4.73 -7.61
N GLU A 186 -13.37 3.98 -6.55
CA GLU A 186 -12.85 4.25 -5.21
C GLU A 186 -11.34 3.96 -5.11
N ILE A 187 -10.65 4.68 -4.22
CA ILE A 187 -9.26 4.39 -3.84
C ILE A 187 -9.22 3.08 -3.05
N LYS A 188 -8.29 2.19 -3.38
CA LYS A 188 -8.03 0.97 -2.61
C LYS A 188 -6.87 1.18 -1.64
N ILE A 189 -6.90 0.49 -0.50
CA ILE A 189 -5.80 0.49 0.45
C ILE A 189 -5.03 -0.82 0.30
N LYS A 190 -3.74 -0.74 -0.01
CA LYS A 190 -2.91 -1.95 -0.14
C LYS A 190 -2.87 -2.71 1.18
N GLY A 191 -3.22 -3.99 1.14
CA GLY A 191 -3.23 -4.86 2.32
C GLY A 191 -4.47 -4.69 3.23
N HIS A 192 -5.51 -3.99 2.75
CA HIS A 192 -6.77 -3.83 3.47
C HIS A 192 -7.96 -3.95 2.52
N SER A 193 -8.94 -4.76 2.90
CA SER A 193 -10.10 -5.11 2.07
C SER A 193 -11.45 -4.69 2.65
N GLY A 194 -11.47 -4.03 3.82
CA GLY A 194 -12.67 -3.53 4.46
C GLY A 194 -12.65 -3.63 5.98
N GLY A 195 -13.68 -3.07 6.62
CA GLY A 195 -13.77 -2.93 8.07
C GLY A 195 -12.97 -1.73 8.60
N PRO A 196 -12.84 -1.59 9.93
CA PRO A 196 -12.05 -0.53 10.52
C PRO A 196 -10.56 -0.65 10.19
N ILE A 197 -9.90 0.46 9.91
CA ILE A 197 -8.46 0.54 9.74
C ILE A 197 -7.79 0.64 11.12
N ASP A 198 -6.82 -0.26 11.37
CA ASP A 198 -6.02 -0.26 12.58
C ASP A 198 -4.63 0.36 12.32
N PRO A 199 -4.32 1.55 12.87
CA PRO A 199 -3.01 2.17 12.69
C PRO A 199 -1.84 1.28 13.10
N GLY A 200 -2.00 0.40 14.10
CA GLY A 200 -0.95 -0.51 14.56
C GLY A 200 -0.48 -1.49 13.48
N ARG A 201 -1.34 -1.78 12.50
CA ARG A 201 -1.03 -2.68 11.36
C ARG A 201 -0.35 -1.96 10.19
N PHE A 202 -0.32 -0.63 10.22
CA PHE A 202 0.31 0.22 9.21
C PHE A 202 1.40 1.10 9.84
N PRO A 203 2.45 0.50 10.45
CA PRO A 203 3.50 1.25 11.15
C PRO A 203 4.32 2.15 10.23
N LYS A 204 4.26 1.90 8.91
CA LYS A 204 4.90 2.73 7.88
C LYS A 204 3.92 3.68 7.19
N GLY A 205 2.63 3.68 7.56
CA GLY A 205 1.59 4.46 6.90
C GLY A 205 0.79 3.65 5.89
N LEU A 206 -0.20 4.31 5.28
CA LEU A 206 -1.08 3.70 4.28
C LEU A 206 -0.51 3.89 2.88
N THR A 207 -0.69 2.86 2.05
CA THR A 207 -0.45 2.93 0.62
C THR A 207 -1.81 2.88 -0.08
N LEU A 208 -2.17 4.00 -0.69
CA LEU A 208 -3.47 4.25 -1.31
C LEU A 208 -3.30 4.13 -2.83
N GLN A 209 -4.08 3.28 -3.47
CA GLN A 209 -3.91 2.90 -4.88
C GLN A 209 -5.19 3.12 -5.69
N ILE A 210 -5.04 3.69 -6.88
CA ILE A 210 -6.07 3.73 -7.92
C ILE A 210 -5.53 2.93 -9.09
N GLN A 211 -6.20 1.80 -9.37
CA GLN A 211 -5.84 0.88 -10.44
C GLN A 211 -7.12 0.24 -11.03
N PRO A 212 -7.32 0.25 -12.36
CA PRO A 212 -6.47 0.90 -13.36
C PRO A 212 -6.47 2.43 -13.23
N VAL A 213 -5.50 3.10 -13.84
CA VAL A 213 -5.50 4.56 -13.95
C VAL A 213 -6.72 4.98 -14.79
N PRO A 214 -7.56 5.93 -14.31
CA PRO A 214 -8.68 6.43 -15.08
C PRO A 214 -8.28 6.88 -16.48
N PRO A 215 -9.04 6.51 -17.54
CA PRO A 215 -8.62 6.70 -18.94
C PRO A 215 -8.49 8.17 -19.37
N GLY A 216 -9.11 9.11 -18.64
CA GLY A 216 -8.98 10.53 -18.92
C GLY A 216 -7.70 11.18 -18.36
N ILE A 217 -6.93 10.45 -17.54
CA ILE A 217 -5.68 10.94 -16.96
C ILE A 217 -4.52 10.82 -17.96
N GLN A 218 -3.76 11.89 -18.10
CA GLN A 218 -2.65 12.02 -19.04
C GLN A 218 -1.35 12.44 -18.34
N HIS A 219 -0.24 12.32 -19.08
CA HIS A 219 1.07 12.74 -18.58
C HIS A 219 1.07 14.24 -18.30
N GLY A 220 1.44 14.63 -17.09
CA GLY A 220 1.49 16.02 -16.63
C GLY A 220 0.26 16.47 -15.85
N ASP A 221 -0.82 15.67 -15.83
CA ASP A 221 -2.02 16.00 -15.06
C ASP A 221 -1.71 16.04 -13.56
N GLY A 222 -2.37 16.96 -12.87
CA GLY A 222 -2.34 17.04 -11.41
C GLY A 222 -3.42 16.14 -10.81
N VAL A 223 -3.02 15.21 -9.96
CA VAL A 223 -3.95 14.41 -9.15
C VAL A 223 -3.84 14.87 -7.70
N LEU A 224 -4.98 15.21 -7.11
CA LEU A 224 -5.13 15.58 -5.71
C LEU A 224 -5.81 14.43 -4.96
N MET A 225 -5.30 14.07 -3.79
CA MET A 225 -5.93 13.15 -2.86
C MET A 225 -6.35 13.92 -1.62
N TYR A 226 -7.62 13.79 -1.26
CA TYR A 226 -8.22 14.41 -0.08
C TYR A 226 -8.41 13.35 0.99
N TRP A 227 -7.74 13.53 2.13
CA TRP A 227 -7.99 12.76 3.33
C TRP A 227 -8.68 13.65 4.34
N MET A 228 -9.96 13.40 4.59
CA MET A 228 -10.82 14.22 5.43
C MET A 228 -11.07 13.53 6.77
N GLY A 229 -10.79 14.23 7.86
CA GLY A 229 -10.96 13.75 9.23
C GLY A 229 -10.78 14.89 10.23
N THR A 230 -10.51 14.57 11.50
CA THR A 230 -10.17 15.59 12.51
C THR A 230 -8.93 16.39 12.10
N LYS A 231 -7.97 15.72 11.48
CA LYS A 231 -6.84 16.33 10.79
C LYS A 231 -6.94 15.98 9.31
N SER A 232 -7.50 16.91 8.54
CA SER A 232 -7.61 16.76 7.08
C SER A 232 -6.31 17.13 6.41
N VAL A 233 -5.99 16.45 5.30
CA VAL A 233 -4.79 16.71 4.51
C VAL A 233 -5.06 16.50 3.02
N ILE A 234 -4.41 17.32 2.20
CA ILE A 234 -4.40 17.17 0.75
C ILE A 234 -3.00 16.72 0.34
N ARG A 235 -2.92 15.66 -0.47
CA ARG A 235 -1.70 15.24 -1.15
C ARG A 235 -1.84 15.52 -2.64
N SER A 236 -0.74 15.80 -3.29
CA SER A 236 -0.70 16.02 -4.73
C SER A 236 0.38 15.17 -5.37
N MET A 237 0.15 14.83 -6.63
CA MET A 237 1.09 14.15 -7.49
C MET A 237 0.91 14.69 -8.91
N GLN A 238 2.02 14.85 -9.64
CA GLN A 238 1.97 15.01 -11.08
C GLN A 238 2.12 13.64 -11.73
N VAL A 239 1.24 13.34 -12.68
CA VAL A 239 1.27 12.09 -13.42
C VAL A 239 2.47 12.08 -14.35
N ASP A 240 3.30 11.04 -14.26
CA ASP A 240 4.43 10.86 -15.15
C ASP A 240 4.26 9.59 -16.01
N ARG A 241 5.27 9.31 -16.84
CA ARG A 241 5.22 8.17 -17.76
C ARG A 241 5.20 6.83 -17.02
N SER A 242 5.86 6.73 -15.86
CA SER A 242 5.89 5.52 -15.06
C SER A 242 4.52 5.20 -14.43
N THR A 243 3.76 6.21 -14.03
CA THR A 243 2.37 6.06 -13.58
C THR A 243 1.50 5.46 -14.69
N LEU A 244 1.58 5.98 -15.91
CA LEU A 244 0.80 5.51 -17.05
C LEU A 244 1.22 4.11 -17.50
N ASP A 245 2.53 3.83 -17.56
CA ASP A 245 3.05 2.53 -18.00
C ASP A 245 2.81 1.41 -16.98
N SER A 246 2.79 1.75 -15.67
CA SER A 246 2.47 0.79 -14.60
C SER A 246 0.98 0.60 -14.37
N ASP A 247 0.14 1.50 -14.88
CA ASP A 247 -1.31 1.53 -14.68
C ASP A 247 -1.70 1.60 -13.18
N VAL A 248 -0.87 2.27 -12.37
CA VAL A 248 -1.11 2.48 -10.94
C VAL A 248 -0.82 3.91 -10.54
N LEU A 249 -1.80 4.58 -9.94
CA LEU A 249 -1.61 5.81 -9.17
C LEU A 249 -1.50 5.45 -7.69
N GLU A 250 -0.39 5.84 -7.05
CA GLU A 250 -0.12 5.51 -5.66
C GLU A 250 0.14 6.77 -4.83
N PHE A 251 -0.55 6.88 -3.70
CA PHE A 251 -0.30 7.88 -2.67
C PHE A 251 0.17 7.21 -1.38
N HIS A 252 1.10 7.87 -0.69
CA HIS A 252 1.52 7.47 0.63
C HIS A 252 0.97 8.43 1.68
N LEU A 253 0.34 7.88 2.71
CA LEU A 253 -0.11 8.64 3.87
C LEU A 253 0.64 8.18 5.11
N GLU A 254 1.30 9.11 5.80
CA GLU A 254 2.18 8.83 6.92
C GLU A 254 1.39 8.33 8.16
N PRO A 255 2.02 7.51 9.03
CA PRO A 255 1.36 6.94 10.23
C PRO A 255 0.70 7.98 11.14
N GLU A 256 1.29 9.17 11.26
CA GLU A 256 0.84 10.22 12.18
C GLU A 256 -0.55 10.74 11.82
N TRP A 257 -0.89 10.78 10.53
CA TRP A 257 -2.22 11.16 10.07
C TRP A 257 -3.27 10.12 10.45
N LEU A 258 -2.90 8.83 10.41
CA LEU A 258 -3.78 7.75 10.79
C LEU A 258 -3.99 7.73 12.32
N LEU A 259 -2.91 7.86 13.09
CA LEU A 259 -2.94 7.94 14.56
C LEU A 259 -3.76 9.14 15.05
N GLY A 260 -3.65 10.28 14.38
CA GLY A 260 -4.41 11.49 14.72
C GLY A 260 -5.92 11.38 14.54
N ASN A 261 -6.42 10.32 13.90
CA ASN A 261 -7.84 10.09 13.62
C ASN A 261 -8.41 8.86 14.36
N VAL A 262 -7.67 8.25 15.29
CA VAL A 262 -8.13 7.08 16.08
C VAL A 262 -9.44 7.39 16.81
N GLY A 263 -10.41 6.47 16.69
CA GLY A 263 -11.76 6.60 17.25
C GLY A 263 -12.72 7.39 16.36
N GLY A 264 -12.24 7.95 15.25
CA GLY A 264 -13.02 8.73 14.31
C GLY A 264 -13.39 7.98 13.02
N LYS A 265 -14.17 8.69 12.19
CA LYS A 265 -14.41 8.34 10.78
C LYS A 265 -13.61 9.27 9.89
N VAL A 266 -12.99 8.70 8.87
CA VAL A 266 -12.28 9.45 7.83
C VAL A 266 -12.91 9.17 6.47
N LYS A 267 -12.81 10.14 5.57
CA LYS A 267 -13.25 10.04 4.18
C LYS A 267 -12.07 10.33 3.27
N VAL A 268 -11.80 9.44 2.32
CA VAL A 268 -10.69 9.55 1.37
C VAL A 268 -11.26 9.63 -0.03
N SER A 269 -10.83 10.60 -0.82
CA SER A 269 -11.19 10.71 -2.23
C SER A 269 -10.02 11.26 -3.02
N TYR A 270 -10.13 11.24 -4.35
CA TYR A 270 -9.18 11.90 -5.23
C TYR A 270 -9.91 12.68 -6.33
N GLN A 271 -9.19 13.60 -6.93
CA GLN A 271 -9.62 14.33 -8.12
C GLN A 271 -8.42 14.44 -9.05
N TYR A 272 -8.65 14.35 -10.36
CA TYR A 272 -7.67 14.78 -11.34
C TYR A 272 -8.27 15.92 -12.16
N ALA A 273 -7.40 16.78 -12.69
CA ALA A 273 -7.83 17.79 -13.62
C ALA A 273 -6.78 18.03 -14.71
N SER A 274 -7.31 18.28 -15.91
CA SER A 274 -6.60 18.79 -17.08
C SER A 274 -7.42 19.96 -17.65
N VAL A 275 -6.87 20.68 -18.62
CA VAL A 275 -7.64 21.71 -19.32
C VAL A 275 -8.88 21.08 -19.93
N GLY A 276 -10.07 21.53 -19.51
CA GLY A 276 -11.34 21.02 -20.00
C GLY A 276 -11.79 19.65 -19.46
N ALA A 277 -11.09 19.05 -18.49
CA ALA A 277 -11.57 17.87 -17.77
C ALA A 277 -11.28 17.96 -16.26
N SER A 278 -12.24 17.53 -15.43
CA SER A 278 -12.03 17.38 -13.99
C SER A 278 -13.00 16.34 -13.46
N GLU A 279 -12.48 15.25 -12.89
CA GLU A 279 -13.31 14.16 -12.39
C GLU A 279 -12.83 13.69 -11.03
N SER A 280 -13.78 13.16 -10.25
CA SER A 280 -13.62 12.89 -8.83
C SER A 280 -13.91 11.41 -8.57
N GLY A 281 -13.11 10.80 -7.71
CA GLY A 281 -13.28 9.43 -7.23
C GLY A 281 -14.43 9.28 -6.26
N THR A 282 -15.04 8.10 -6.27
CA THR A 282 -15.99 7.67 -5.24
C THR A 282 -15.29 7.73 -3.87
N PRO A 283 -15.82 8.45 -2.88
CA PRO A 283 -15.15 8.56 -1.59
C PRO A 283 -15.19 7.26 -0.78
N LEU A 284 -14.01 6.84 -0.30
CA LEU A 284 -13.84 5.75 0.67
C LEU A 284 -14.05 6.26 2.09
N THR A 285 -15.00 5.67 2.82
CA THR A 285 -15.23 5.98 4.24
C THR A 285 -14.67 4.87 5.12
N LEU A 286 -13.86 5.24 6.11
CA LEU A 286 -13.19 4.31 7.02
C LEU A 286 -13.44 4.68 8.47
N ASP A 287 -13.65 3.67 9.30
CA ASP A 287 -13.54 3.81 10.75
C ASP A 287 -12.07 3.60 11.14
N VAL A 288 -11.45 4.52 11.87
CA VAL A 288 -10.10 4.33 12.41
C VAL A 288 -10.23 3.85 13.85
N ARG A 289 -9.71 2.66 14.17
CA ARG A 289 -9.81 2.09 15.52
C ARG A 289 -8.45 1.60 15.99
N ALA A 290 -8.15 1.82 17.26
CA ALA A 290 -6.96 1.25 17.86
C ALA A 290 -7.06 -0.28 17.92
N SER A 291 -5.91 -0.95 17.83
CA SER A 291 -5.79 -2.38 18.09
C SER A 291 -6.47 -2.75 19.41
N GLN A 292 -7.23 -3.83 19.42
CA GLN A 292 -7.78 -4.37 20.66
C GLN A 292 -6.63 -4.94 21.50
N LYS A 293 -6.64 -4.77 22.82
CA LYS A 293 -5.71 -5.54 23.67
C LYS A 293 -6.13 -7.01 23.67
N LEU A 294 -5.23 -7.88 23.27
CA LEU A 294 -5.47 -9.31 23.08
C LEU A 294 -4.67 -10.11 24.10
N PRO A 295 -5.27 -10.54 25.24
CA PRO A 295 -4.58 -11.37 26.22
C PRO A 295 -4.17 -12.73 25.64
N ALA A 296 -3.23 -13.41 26.30
CA ALA A 296 -2.84 -14.78 25.94
C ALA A 296 -4.04 -15.75 25.90
N PRO A 297 -4.01 -16.78 25.04
CA PRO A 297 -5.04 -17.80 25.05
C PRO A 297 -5.02 -18.62 26.34
N LEU A 298 -6.13 -19.29 26.63
CA LEU A 298 -6.21 -20.27 27.72
C LEU A 298 -5.98 -21.68 27.18
N VAL A 299 -5.22 -22.50 27.89
CA VAL A 299 -5.06 -23.93 27.58
C VAL A 299 -5.93 -24.73 28.55
N GLU A 300 -6.83 -25.56 28.02
CA GLU A 300 -7.75 -26.34 28.85
C GLU A 300 -7.01 -27.44 29.62
N GLY A 301 -7.34 -27.61 30.90
CA GLY A 301 -6.70 -28.61 31.76
C GLY A 301 -5.28 -28.26 32.22
N VAL A 302 -4.85 -27.01 32.06
CA VAL A 302 -3.52 -26.56 32.46
C VAL A 302 -3.38 -26.44 33.98
N THR A 303 -2.25 -26.90 34.49
CA THR A 303 -1.78 -26.56 35.84
C THR A 303 -0.90 -25.32 35.72
N SER A 304 -1.34 -24.21 36.31
CA SER A 304 -0.62 -22.93 36.23
C SER A 304 0.69 -22.97 37.01
N GLU A 305 1.73 -22.39 36.42
CA GLU A 305 3.04 -22.16 37.03
C GLU A 305 3.38 -20.66 37.07
N GLY A 306 2.41 -19.80 36.76
CA GLY A 306 2.57 -18.35 36.68
C GLY A 306 1.63 -17.71 35.65
N PRO A 307 1.74 -16.38 35.46
CA PRO A 307 1.01 -15.66 34.42
C PRO A 307 1.31 -16.23 33.04
N ASN A 308 0.27 -16.61 32.30
CA ASN A 308 0.35 -17.19 30.96
C ASN A 308 1.34 -18.36 30.83
N MET A 309 1.52 -19.14 31.89
CA MET A 309 2.48 -20.24 31.92
C MET A 309 1.94 -21.40 32.73
N GLY A 310 2.18 -22.61 32.23
CA GLY A 310 1.79 -23.83 32.93
C GLY A 310 2.07 -25.09 32.13
N TRP A 311 1.57 -26.20 32.63
CA TRP A 311 1.76 -27.50 31.99
C TRP A 311 0.47 -28.31 31.89
N ILE A 312 0.42 -29.18 30.87
CA ILE A 312 -0.61 -30.21 30.69
C ILE A 312 0.05 -31.58 30.61
N ALA A 313 -0.65 -32.63 31.03
CA ALA A 313 -0.21 -34.00 30.75
C ALA A 313 -0.39 -34.34 29.26
N ALA A 314 0.53 -35.10 28.68
CA ALA A 314 0.41 -35.59 27.32
C ALA A 314 -0.86 -36.45 27.14
N SER A 315 -1.59 -36.22 26.04
CA SER A 315 -2.91 -36.82 25.79
C SER A 315 -3.06 -37.25 24.34
N THR A 316 -3.58 -38.46 24.14
CA THR A 316 -3.90 -39.03 22.81
C THR A 316 -5.13 -38.39 22.17
N ASN A 317 -5.92 -37.66 22.95
CA ASN A 317 -7.08 -36.92 22.44
C ASN A 317 -6.72 -35.51 21.92
N GLY A 318 -5.44 -35.13 22.03
CA GLY A 318 -4.96 -33.79 21.74
C GLY A 318 -5.14 -32.85 22.92
N ALA A 319 -5.17 -31.56 22.63
CA ALA A 319 -5.38 -30.49 23.60
C ALA A 319 -6.45 -29.50 23.11
N TYR A 320 -6.91 -28.62 23.99
CA TYR A 320 -7.84 -27.56 23.61
C TYR A 320 -7.28 -26.20 24.02
N VAL A 321 -7.41 -25.25 23.10
CA VAL A 321 -7.06 -23.85 23.31
C VAL A 321 -8.34 -23.02 23.24
N ILE A 322 -8.51 -22.10 24.19
CA ILE A 322 -9.71 -21.28 24.34
C ILE A 322 -9.31 -19.80 24.20
N ILE A 323 -10.04 -19.07 23.36
CA ILE A 323 -9.90 -17.61 23.21
C ILE A 323 -10.63 -16.91 24.37
N PRO A 324 -9.97 -16.07 25.17
CA PRO A 324 -10.57 -15.45 26.36
C PRO A 324 -11.83 -14.64 26.04
N ASP A 325 -12.83 -14.69 26.93
CA ASP A 325 -14.12 -13.98 26.73
C ASP A 325 -13.96 -12.45 26.65
N ALA A 326 -12.89 -11.90 27.22
CA ALA A 326 -12.53 -10.48 27.10
C ALA A 326 -12.18 -10.04 25.67
N VAL A 327 -11.89 -10.98 24.77
CA VAL A 327 -11.60 -10.72 23.36
C VAL A 327 -12.89 -10.55 22.59
N THR A 328 -13.00 -9.49 21.79
CA THR A 328 -14.18 -9.20 20.98
C THR A 328 -13.92 -9.75 19.59
N ILE A 329 -14.63 -10.82 19.21
CA ILE A 329 -14.53 -11.41 17.88
C ILE A 329 -15.72 -10.88 17.07
N GLY A 330 -15.44 -10.02 16.08
CA GLY A 330 -16.45 -9.48 15.18
C GLY A 330 -16.96 -10.53 14.17
N PRO A 331 -18.11 -10.29 13.52
CA PRO A 331 -18.68 -11.21 12.54
C PRO A 331 -17.80 -11.41 11.29
N ASP A 332 -16.98 -10.41 10.95
CA ASP A 332 -16.07 -10.42 9.79
C ASP A 332 -14.61 -10.68 10.20
N VAL A 333 -14.40 -11.46 11.27
CA VAL A 333 -13.07 -11.82 11.77
C VAL A 333 -12.95 -13.33 11.89
N ARG A 334 -11.91 -13.91 11.28
CA ARG A 334 -11.52 -15.31 11.50
C ARG A 334 -10.43 -15.38 12.57
N VAL A 335 -10.44 -16.44 13.36
CA VAL A 335 -9.42 -16.70 14.39
C VAL A 335 -8.52 -17.83 13.92
N GLU A 336 -7.21 -17.64 14.03
CA GLU A 336 -6.23 -18.73 13.86
C GLU A 336 -5.51 -18.95 15.18
N VAL A 337 -5.53 -20.18 15.70
CA VAL A 337 -4.74 -20.58 16.88
C VAL A 337 -3.41 -21.16 16.41
N HIS A 338 -2.31 -20.62 16.91
CA HIS A 338 -0.94 -20.99 16.58
C HIS A 338 -0.33 -21.75 17.75
N TRP A 339 -0.02 -23.03 17.54
CA TRP A 339 0.68 -23.89 18.48
C TRP A 339 2.12 -24.05 17.99
N MET A 340 3.05 -23.27 18.55
CA MET A 340 4.40 -23.08 17.98
C MET A 340 5.46 -23.95 18.64
N GLY A 341 5.22 -25.25 18.70
CA GLY A 341 6.15 -26.21 19.24
C GLY A 341 7.31 -26.58 18.32
N HIS A 342 7.80 -27.81 18.46
CA HIS A 342 8.95 -28.34 17.73
C HIS A 342 8.75 -28.28 16.20
N PRO A 343 9.75 -27.84 15.40
CA PRO A 343 9.60 -27.65 13.95
C PRO A 343 9.16 -28.91 13.19
N HIS A 344 9.55 -30.08 13.68
CA HIS A 344 9.12 -31.36 13.12
C HIS A 344 7.95 -31.90 13.95
N ASN A 345 6.74 -31.87 13.37
CA ASN A 345 5.50 -32.44 13.93
C ASN A 345 5.10 -31.91 15.32
N GLY A 346 5.58 -30.72 15.71
CA GLY A 346 5.18 -30.04 16.93
C GLY A 346 4.51 -28.69 16.68
N GLN A 347 4.34 -28.29 15.42
CA GLN A 347 3.69 -27.02 15.05
C GLN A 347 2.37 -27.26 14.34
N VAL A 348 1.35 -26.48 14.68
CA VAL A 348 0.06 -26.52 13.99
C VAL A 348 -0.66 -25.18 14.08
N VAL A 349 -1.35 -24.81 12.99
CA VAL A 349 -2.28 -23.68 12.95
C VAL A 349 -3.69 -24.22 12.80
N VAL A 350 -4.55 -23.95 13.77
CA VAL A 350 -5.95 -24.41 13.79
C VAL A 350 -6.85 -23.22 13.48
N LYS A 351 -7.66 -23.35 12.42
CA LYS A 351 -8.52 -22.27 11.90
C LYS A 351 -10.00 -22.48 12.21
N GLU A 352 -10.40 -23.73 12.40
CA GLU A 352 -11.79 -24.10 12.65
C GLU A 352 -12.02 -24.31 14.16
N PRO A 353 -12.99 -23.60 14.77
CA PRO A 353 -13.38 -23.87 16.14
C PRO A 353 -14.16 -25.19 16.24
N VAL A 354 -14.27 -25.70 17.46
CA VAL A 354 -15.11 -26.86 17.78
C VAL A 354 -16.57 -26.48 17.52
N ALA A 355 -17.31 -27.37 16.84
CA ALA A 355 -18.72 -27.17 16.52
C ALA A 355 -19.54 -26.86 17.80
N GLY A 356 -20.32 -25.77 17.76
CA GLY A 356 -21.09 -25.29 18.91
C GLY A 356 -20.26 -24.58 19.99
N SER A 357 -18.96 -24.37 19.80
CA SER A 357 -18.05 -23.70 20.74
C SER A 357 -17.06 -22.79 20.00
N PRO A 358 -17.49 -21.58 19.56
CA PRO A 358 -16.75 -20.74 18.61
C PRO A 358 -15.40 -20.21 19.13
N ARG A 359 -15.15 -20.27 20.45
CA ARG A 359 -13.89 -19.86 21.07
C ARG A 359 -12.95 -21.01 21.38
N ARG A 360 -13.35 -22.27 21.14
CA ARG A 360 -12.60 -23.46 21.53
C ARG A 360 -12.01 -24.13 20.31
N PHE A 361 -10.71 -24.36 20.30
CA PHE A 361 -9.97 -24.91 19.18
C PHE A 361 -9.30 -26.21 19.58
N LYS A 362 -9.49 -27.27 18.79
CA LYS A 362 -8.91 -28.58 19.05
C LYS A 362 -7.53 -28.69 18.41
N ILE A 363 -6.51 -28.89 19.24
CA ILE A 363 -5.15 -29.19 18.81
C ILE A 363 -5.08 -30.70 18.53
N PRO A 364 -4.65 -31.13 17.33
CA PRO A 364 -4.57 -32.54 17.00
C PRO A 364 -3.54 -33.26 17.88
N SER A 365 -3.82 -34.52 18.20
CA SER A 365 -2.93 -35.36 19.00
C SER A 365 -1.56 -35.58 18.36
N THR A 366 -1.46 -35.49 17.04
CA THR A 366 -0.18 -35.57 16.30
C THR A 366 0.80 -34.45 16.64
N ALA A 367 0.33 -33.30 17.15
CA ALA A 367 1.17 -32.18 17.56
C ALA A 367 1.68 -32.29 19.02
N ILE A 368 1.25 -33.29 19.79
CA ILE A 368 1.59 -33.43 21.21
C ILE A 368 2.99 -34.07 21.40
N PRO A 369 3.35 -35.21 20.76
CA PRO A 369 4.55 -35.96 21.13
C PRO A 369 5.85 -35.19 20.99
N SER A 370 6.00 -34.48 19.87
CA SER A 370 7.20 -33.68 19.56
C SER A 370 7.42 -32.53 20.54
N ASN A 371 6.42 -32.20 21.34
CA ASN A 371 6.41 -31.11 22.31
C ASN A 371 6.52 -31.56 23.76
N MET A 372 6.51 -32.87 24.02
CA MET A 372 6.72 -33.39 25.37
C MET A 372 8.10 -32.99 25.89
N ALA A 373 8.14 -32.63 27.18
CA ALA A 373 9.39 -32.51 27.92
C ALA A 373 10.12 -33.85 27.94
N THR A 374 11.43 -33.82 28.00
CA THR A 374 12.28 -35.02 28.06
C THR A 374 13.15 -34.95 29.30
N PRO A 375 13.75 -36.07 29.76
CA PRO A 375 14.72 -36.02 30.86
C PRO A 375 15.89 -35.06 30.60
N LEU A 376 16.26 -34.84 29.33
CA LEU A 376 17.31 -33.89 28.92
C LEU A 376 16.83 -32.44 28.84
N GLN A 377 15.51 -32.24 28.69
CA GLN A 377 14.87 -30.94 28.57
C GLN A 377 13.57 -30.92 29.39
N PRO A 378 13.66 -30.99 30.74
CA PRO A 378 12.48 -31.08 31.60
C PRO A 378 11.66 -29.79 31.58
N GLU A 379 12.30 -28.65 31.34
CA GLU A 379 11.67 -27.33 31.25
C GLU A 379 11.29 -26.93 29.82
N LYS A 380 11.24 -27.89 28.88
CA LYS A 380 10.89 -27.59 27.48
C LYS A 380 9.50 -26.97 27.39
N ARG A 381 9.45 -25.76 26.85
CA ARG A 381 8.23 -24.97 26.64
C ARG A 381 8.16 -24.44 25.23
N PHE A 382 6.97 -24.04 24.82
CA PHE A 382 6.72 -23.38 23.55
C PHE A 382 5.51 -22.46 23.65
N ASP A 383 5.41 -21.55 22.70
CA ASP A 383 4.38 -20.51 22.70
C ASP A 383 3.10 -21.01 22.02
N VAL A 384 1.98 -20.69 22.65
CA VAL A 384 0.63 -20.83 22.09
C VAL A 384 0.01 -19.45 22.05
N PHE A 385 -0.39 -18.99 20.87
CA PHE A 385 -1.04 -17.69 20.68
C PHE A 385 -2.17 -17.81 19.66
N TYR A 386 -2.92 -16.73 19.45
CA TYR A 386 -3.92 -16.67 18.38
C TYR A 386 -3.78 -15.38 17.58
N LYS A 387 -4.32 -15.37 16.36
CA LYS A 387 -4.46 -14.18 15.52
C LYS A 387 -5.92 -13.91 15.23
N LEU A 388 -6.33 -12.65 15.33
CA LEU A 388 -7.59 -12.15 14.79
C LEU A 388 -7.34 -11.59 13.39
N ILE A 389 -7.86 -12.26 12.37
CA ILE A 389 -7.65 -11.90 10.97
C ILE A 389 -8.97 -11.39 10.37
N PRO A 390 -9.06 -10.10 9.99
CA PRO A 390 -10.22 -9.58 9.27
C PRO A 390 -10.48 -10.34 7.97
N LEU A 391 -11.76 -10.41 7.58
CA LEU A 391 -12.18 -11.08 6.36
C LEU A 391 -11.57 -10.40 5.13
N GLY A 392 -11.02 -11.20 4.20
CA GLY A 392 -10.34 -10.71 3.00
C GLY A 392 -8.86 -10.39 3.17
N GLU A 393 -8.34 -10.37 4.40
CA GLU A 393 -6.92 -10.11 4.66
C GLU A 393 -6.15 -11.41 4.89
N SER A 394 -4.84 -11.40 4.60
CA SER A 394 -3.97 -12.58 4.73
C SER A 394 -3.32 -12.73 6.11
N ASP A 395 -3.21 -11.66 6.87
CA ASP A 395 -2.60 -11.63 8.20
C ASP A 395 -3.42 -10.76 9.14
N GLY A 396 -3.24 -10.95 10.45
CA GLY A 396 -4.06 -10.31 11.47
C GLY A 396 -3.30 -9.99 12.74
N GLN A 397 -4.00 -9.39 13.69
CA GLN A 397 -3.41 -9.00 14.97
C GLN A 397 -3.17 -10.25 15.82
N PRO A 398 -1.91 -10.58 16.21
CA PRO A 398 -1.63 -11.64 17.17
C PRO A 398 -2.04 -11.21 18.57
N SER A 399 -2.23 -12.17 19.48
CA SER A 399 -2.32 -11.86 20.91
C SER A 399 -1.07 -11.15 21.39
N ASP A 400 -1.24 -10.16 22.27
CA ASP A 400 -0.17 -9.34 22.84
C ASP A 400 0.82 -10.19 23.64
N GLU A 401 0.33 -11.29 24.22
CA GLU A 401 1.09 -12.27 24.97
C GLU A 401 0.78 -13.69 24.44
N ALA A 402 1.75 -14.59 24.55
CA ALA A 402 1.56 -16.02 24.29
C ALA A 402 1.40 -16.78 25.61
N PHE A 403 0.70 -17.91 25.57
CA PHE A 403 0.71 -18.88 26.65
C PHE A 403 1.93 -19.80 26.50
N ASN A 404 2.82 -19.80 27.48
CA ASN A 404 4.04 -20.58 27.48
C ASN A 404 3.78 -21.97 28.09
N LEU A 405 3.62 -22.96 27.22
CA LEU A 405 3.13 -24.28 27.58
C LEU A 405 4.26 -25.31 27.67
N ARG A 406 4.26 -26.09 28.75
CA ARG A 406 5.01 -27.35 28.87
C ARG A 406 4.06 -28.55 28.74
N ILE A 407 4.49 -29.61 28.05
CA ILE A 407 3.75 -30.88 28.03
C ILE A 407 4.52 -31.90 28.86
N ASP A 408 3.92 -32.34 29.95
CA ASP A 408 4.48 -33.38 30.80
C ASP A 408 4.30 -34.75 30.12
N PRO A 409 5.39 -35.51 29.90
CA PRO A 409 5.32 -36.76 29.16
C PRO A 409 4.47 -37.81 29.89
N THR A 410 3.87 -38.73 29.14
CA THR A 410 3.27 -39.92 29.74
C THR A 410 4.35 -40.76 30.45
N PRO A 411 3.99 -41.52 31.51
CA PRO A 411 4.90 -42.46 32.15
C PRO A 411 5.63 -43.34 31.13
N SER A 412 6.92 -43.54 31.32
CA SER A 412 7.77 -44.24 30.35
C SER A 412 7.35 -45.68 30.06
N SER A 413 6.62 -46.30 31.00
CA SER A 413 6.01 -47.63 30.86
C SER A 413 4.92 -47.70 29.77
N LEU A 414 4.41 -46.57 29.29
CA LEU A 414 3.39 -46.51 28.24
C LEU A 414 3.98 -46.28 26.84
N TYR A 415 5.30 -46.08 26.72
CA TYR A 415 5.94 -46.00 25.41
C TYR A 415 6.12 -47.39 24.80
N PRO A 416 6.02 -47.50 23.45
CA PRO A 416 6.27 -48.77 22.79
C PRO A 416 7.69 -49.24 23.08
N LEU A 417 7.83 -50.54 23.36
CA LEU A 417 9.15 -51.13 23.50
C LEU A 417 9.90 -51.01 22.17
N VAL A 418 11.17 -50.61 22.26
CA VAL A 418 12.12 -50.77 21.17
C VAL A 418 12.61 -52.20 21.23
N GLU A 419 12.24 -52.99 20.23
CA GLU A 419 12.69 -54.37 20.08
C GLU A 419 13.83 -54.40 19.07
N CYS A 420 14.93 -55.03 19.47
CA CYS A 420 16.02 -55.36 18.57
C CYS A 420 16.05 -56.88 18.50
N GLU A 421 15.79 -57.45 17.32
CA GLU A 421 15.72 -58.92 17.15
C GLU A 421 17.04 -59.56 17.63
N GLU A 422 18.17 -58.89 17.38
CA GLU A 422 19.52 -59.32 17.74
C GLU A 422 19.92 -59.01 19.20
N ALA A 423 19.08 -58.34 19.98
CA ALA A 423 19.31 -58.02 21.40
C ALA A 423 18.39 -58.79 22.37
N THR A 424 17.65 -59.78 21.87
CA THR A 424 16.55 -60.44 22.59
C THR A 424 16.99 -61.00 23.94
N GLY A 425 16.43 -60.44 25.02
CA GLY A 425 16.59 -60.90 26.40
C GLY A 425 17.81 -60.38 27.17
N THR A 426 18.78 -59.74 26.51
CA THR A 426 20.05 -59.31 27.16
C THR A 426 20.28 -57.81 27.14
N GLY A 427 19.58 -57.07 26.27
CA GLY A 427 19.80 -55.63 26.08
C GLY A 427 21.17 -55.28 25.47
N GLN A 428 21.94 -56.28 25.03
CA GLN A 428 23.23 -56.12 24.38
C GLN A 428 23.21 -56.81 23.02
N VAL A 429 23.68 -56.10 21.99
CA VAL A 429 23.87 -56.66 20.65
C VAL A 429 25.34 -57.02 20.49
N SER A 430 25.65 -58.30 20.26
CA SER A 430 27.01 -58.71 19.94
C SER A 430 27.35 -58.31 18.50
N LEU A 431 28.51 -57.67 18.29
CA LEU A 431 29.01 -57.36 16.94
C LEU A 431 29.18 -58.61 16.08
N SER A 432 29.48 -59.77 16.68
CA SER A 432 29.59 -61.04 15.97
C SER A 432 28.25 -61.65 15.54
N ALA A 433 27.13 -61.15 16.08
CA ALA A 433 25.78 -61.62 15.77
C ALA A 433 25.11 -60.81 14.64
N LEU A 434 25.76 -59.74 14.18
CA LEU A 434 25.23 -58.87 13.12
C LEU A 434 25.68 -59.35 11.74
N GLY A 435 24.72 -59.55 10.84
CA GLY A 435 24.97 -59.77 9.42
C GLY A 435 25.38 -58.47 8.69
N PRO A 436 25.67 -58.53 7.37
CA PRO A 436 26.05 -57.35 6.58
C PRO A 436 24.95 -56.26 6.53
N ALA A 437 23.71 -56.59 6.88
CA ALA A 437 22.59 -55.66 6.95
C ALA A 437 22.47 -54.90 8.30
N GLY A 438 23.30 -55.22 9.30
CA GLY A 438 23.23 -54.60 10.63
C GLY A 438 22.13 -55.19 11.53
N ALA A 439 21.71 -54.42 12.54
CA ALA A 439 20.69 -54.82 13.52
C ALA A 439 19.28 -54.37 13.09
N ALA A 440 18.30 -55.25 13.19
CA ALA A 440 16.89 -54.96 12.95
C ALA A 440 16.22 -54.39 14.20
N VAL A 441 16.14 -53.06 14.28
CA VAL A 441 15.42 -52.35 15.33
C VAL A 441 13.99 -52.05 14.88
N ARG A 442 13.02 -52.50 15.67
CA ARG A 442 11.60 -52.25 15.49
C ARG A 442 11.06 -51.48 16.70
N ILE A 443 10.14 -50.57 16.42
CA ILE A 443 9.38 -49.87 17.45
C ILE A 443 7.98 -50.45 17.41
N GLY A 444 7.51 -50.99 18.53
CA GLY A 444 6.14 -51.50 18.65
C GLY A 444 5.08 -50.40 18.42
N GLY A 445 3.81 -50.79 18.26
CA GLY A 445 2.70 -49.84 18.23
C GLY A 445 2.61 -49.09 19.56
N GLY A 446 2.68 -47.76 19.52
CA GLY A 446 2.67 -46.89 20.70
C GLY A 446 1.31 -46.23 20.96
N VAL A 447 1.15 -45.69 22.17
CA VAL A 447 -0.03 -44.89 22.57
C VAL A 447 -0.15 -43.61 21.75
N PHE A 448 0.98 -43.07 21.28
CA PHE A 448 1.04 -42.00 20.29
C PHE A 448 1.54 -42.54 18.95
N ASP A 449 0.98 -42.02 17.86
CA ASP A 449 1.40 -42.35 16.50
C ASP A 449 2.74 -41.63 16.21
N LEU A 450 3.82 -42.26 16.66
CA LEU A 450 5.19 -41.81 16.38
C LEU A 450 5.43 -42.10 14.90
N CYS A 451 5.53 -41.03 14.10
CA CYS A 451 5.69 -41.03 12.64
C CYS A 451 6.13 -42.36 12.01
N THR A 452 5.41 -42.76 10.96
CA THR A 452 5.90 -43.72 9.97
C THR A 452 7.31 -43.32 9.52
N PRO A 453 8.32 -44.19 9.71
CA PRO A 453 9.66 -43.89 9.24
C PRO A 453 9.63 -43.80 7.71
N ARG A 454 10.05 -42.65 7.16
CA ARG A 454 10.49 -42.61 5.76
C ARG A 454 11.76 -43.45 5.69
N PRO A 455 11.86 -44.45 4.79
CA PRO A 455 13.06 -45.25 4.67
C PRO A 455 14.26 -44.34 4.37
N ALA A 456 15.29 -44.41 5.22
CA ALA A 456 16.55 -43.72 4.96
C ALA A 456 17.15 -44.29 3.65
N PRO A 457 17.72 -43.44 2.78
CA PRO A 457 18.44 -43.94 1.62
C PRO A 457 19.65 -44.72 2.12
N VAL A 458 19.70 -46.00 1.75
CA VAL A 458 20.86 -46.85 1.95
C VAL A 458 22.03 -46.24 1.18
N GLN A 459 22.94 -45.57 1.88
CA GLN A 459 24.25 -45.27 1.33
C GLN A 459 25.09 -46.55 1.40
N GLY A 460 25.18 -47.23 0.26
CA GLY A 460 26.10 -48.34 0.08
C GLY A 460 27.55 -47.85 0.13
N LYS A 461 28.40 -48.61 0.83
CA LYS A 461 29.83 -48.66 0.54
C LYS A 461 30.08 -49.65 -0.58
#